data_AF-A0A6G3MEI0-F1
#
_entry.id   AF-A0A6G3MEI0-F1
#
_cell.length_a   1.000
_cell.length_b   1.000
_cell.length_c   1.000
_cell.angle_alpha   90.00
_cell.angle_beta   90.00
_cell.angle_gamma   90.00
#
_symmetry.space_group_name_H-M   'P 1'
#
loop_
_entity.id
_entity.type
_entity.pdbx_description
1 polymer ?
#
loop_
_entity_poly.entity_id
_entity_poly.type
_entity_poly.pdbx_seq_one_letter_code
_entity_poly.pdbx_strand_id
1 'polypeptide(L)'
;MVNNTDVGPIEQGYAHPHQVFVSVAQNDIKLLFFVAPGFEEYYKTVTTHFSDQVLGIEKYELEDVNKMLKTIVDFAKSGVENFWVASSDSLSEDIELSFSADCGNGEFENDVARCSSVDPDRTIRFKIHIKIKKCMENLLETSVVFNGRQDFPIHISSQCECDCEKHDKIDENSATCNKAGDLVCGGCVCHVTHEGDKCQCQKNDDISTSKCTSEGVV
;
A
#
# COMPACT_ATOMS: atom_id res chain seq x y z
N MET A 1 14.28 34.24 36.56
CA MET A 1 14.02 32.79 36.56
C MET A 1 12.59 32.62 36.10
N VAL A 2 12.36 32.04 34.91
CA VAL A 2 11.01 31.69 34.48
C VAL A 2 10.63 30.44 35.26
N ASN A 3 9.60 30.52 36.09
CA ASN A 3 9.05 29.34 36.76
C ASN A 3 8.48 28.44 35.67
N ASN A 4 9.18 27.36 35.36
CA ASN A 4 8.81 26.38 34.34
C ASN A 4 7.84 25.34 34.91
N THR A 5 6.92 25.79 35.75
CA THR A 5 5.86 24.96 36.31
C THR A 5 4.75 24.85 35.27
N ASP A 6 4.22 23.66 35.06
CA ASP A 6 2.99 23.49 34.28
C ASP A 6 1.88 24.29 34.95
N VAL A 7 1.46 25.39 34.30
CA VAL A 7 0.42 26.31 34.77
C VAL A 7 -0.91 26.01 34.08
N GLY A 8 -1.05 24.80 33.51
CA GLY A 8 -2.30 24.30 32.95
C GLY A 8 -3.47 24.59 33.90
N PRO A 9 -4.64 25.01 33.39
CA PRO A 9 -5.79 25.26 34.24
C PRO A 9 -6.04 24.03 35.11
N ILE A 10 -6.25 24.24 36.41
CA ILE A 10 -6.56 23.19 37.40
C ILE A 10 -7.83 22.39 37.00
N GLU A 11 -8.58 22.88 36.01
CA GLU A 11 -9.78 22.27 35.40
C GLU A 11 -9.50 21.35 34.19
N GLN A 12 -8.26 21.23 33.71
CA GLN A 12 -7.95 20.28 32.65
C GLN A 12 -7.77 18.87 33.26
N GLY A 13 -8.68 17.96 32.90
CA GLY A 13 -8.50 16.54 33.20
C GLY A 13 -7.25 15.97 32.52
N TYR A 14 -6.86 14.76 32.90
CA TYR A 14 -5.75 14.07 32.25
C TYR A 14 -5.99 13.92 30.75
N ALA A 15 -4.94 14.13 29.95
CA ALA A 15 -4.98 13.89 28.53
C ALA A 15 -5.31 12.41 28.25
N HIS A 16 -6.17 12.17 27.26
CA HIS A 16 -6.43 10.82 26.80
C HIS A 16 -5.14 10.23 26.19
N PRO A 17 -4.78 8.94 26.43
CA PRO A 17 -3.53 8.35 25.92
C PRO A 17 -3.31 8.59 24.43
N HIS A 18 -4.36 8.46 23.61
CA HIS A 18 -4.31 8.75 22.18
C HIS A 18 -3.78 10.16 21.86
N GLN A 19 -4.22 11.19 22.60
CA GLN A 19 -3.76 12.58 22.38
C GLN A 19 -2.27 12.75 22.70
N VAL A 20 -1.81 12.10 23.78
CA VAL A 20 -0.39 12.10 24.16
C VAL A 20 0.43 11.47 23.05
N PHE A 21 0.05 10.28 22.57
CA PHE A 21 0.82 9.59 21.55
C PHE A 21 0.80 10.28 20.18
N VAL A 22 -0.30 10.93 19.80
CA VAL A 22 -0.33 11.78 18.59
C VAL A 22 0.69 12.90 18.70
N SER A 23 0.73 13.60 19.84
CA SER A 23 1.71 14.67 20.07
C SER A 23 3.15 14.16 20.07
N VAL A 24 3.40 13.02 20.73
CA VAL A 24 4.70 12.34 20.75
C VAL A 24 5.16 11.98 19.33
N ALA A 25 4.28 11.42 18.50
CA ALA A 25 4.59 11.08 17.12
C ALA A 25 4.89 12.31 16.25
N GLN A 26 4.08 13.37 16.37
CA GLN A 26 4.27 14.63 15.63
C GLN A 26 5.58 15.35 15.96
N ASN A 27 6.10 15.15 17.17
CA ASN A 27 7.34 15.77 17.64
C ASN A 27 8.55 14.83 17.57
N ASP A 28 8.42 13.66 16.93
CA ASP A 28 9.48 12.65 16.82
C ASP A 28 10.10 12.23 18.17
N ILE A 29 9.24 12.07 19.17
CA ILE A 29 9.65 11.70 20.53
C ILE A 29 9.56 10.19 20.70
N LYS A 30 10.61 9.57 21.24
CA LYS A 30 10.63 8.16 21.63
C LYS A 30 10.46 8.01 23.14
N LEU A 31 9.65 7.03 23.54
CA LEU A 31 9.26 6.74 24.92
C LEU A 31 9.86 5.39 25.34
N LEU A 32 10.46 5.38 26.52
CA LEU A 32 10.89 4.18 27.22
C LEU A 32 10.17 4.14 28.56
N PHE A 33 9.30 3.14 28.75
CA PHE A 33 8.49 3.05 29.96
C PHE A 33 9.19 2.22 31.03
N PHE A 34 9.31 2.79 32.23
CA PHE A 34 9.74 2.08 33.43
C PHE A 34 8.51 1.92 34.33
N VAL A 35 7.98 0.71 34.40
CA VAL A 35 6.68 0.42 35.04
C VAL A 35 6.86 -0.44 36.28
N ALA A 36 5.99 -0.25 37.26
CA ALA A 36 5.96 -1.11 38.44
C ALA A 36 5.64 -2.57 38.05
N PRO A 37 6.15 -3.56 38.80
CA PRO A 37 5.85 -4.96 38.55
C PRO A 37 4.33 -5.22 38.54
N GLY A 38 3.83 -5.90 37.52
CA GLY A 38 2.40 -6.21 37.33
C GLY A 38 1.65 -5.28 36.38
N PHE A 39 2.27 -4.19 35.90
CA PHE A 39 1.65 -3.25 34.96
C PHE A 39 2.16 -3.37 33.51
N GLU A 40 3.06 -4.31 33.24
CA GLU A 40 3.70 -4.48 31.92
C GLU A 40 2.67 -4.77 30.83
N GLU A 41 1.72 -5.66 31.10
CA GLU A 41 0.67 -6.04 30.15
C GLU A 41 -0.30 -4.89 29.87
N TYR A 42 -0.61 -4.08 30.88
CA TYR A 42 -1.43 -2.89 30.72
C TYR A 42 -0.75 -1.89 29.78
N TYR A 43 0.53 -1.58 30.01
CA TYR A 43 1.26 -0.66 29.14
C TYR A 43 1.45 -1.22 27.73
N LYS A 44 1.69 -2.53 27.59
CA LYS A 44 1.71 -3.19 26.26
C LYS A 44 0.40 -2.96 25.52
N THR A 45 -0.72 -3.18 26.18
CA THR A 45 -2.06 -3.01 25.59
C THR A 45 -2.33 -1.55 25.19
N VAL A 46 -2.01 -0.59 26.05
CA VAL A 46 -2.26 0.84 25.78
C VAL A 46 -1.34 1.38 24.68
N THR A 47 -0.16 0.80 24.52
CA THR A 47 0.84 1.22 23.53
C THR A 47 0.77 0.48 22.20
N THR A 48 -0.06 -0.57 22.07
CA THR A 48 -0.18 -1.39 20.85
C THR A 48 -0.28 -0.56 19.57
N HIS A 49 -1.15 0.46 19.57
CA HIS A 49 -1.39 1.32 18.40
C HIS A 49 -0.32 2.40 18.17
N PHE A 50 0.67 2.52 19.06
CA PHE A 50 1.70 3.54 19.04
C PHE A 50 3.11 2.95 19.23
N SER A 51 3.28 1.68 18.86
CA SER A 51 4.52 0.93 19.02
C SER A 51 5.73 1.59 18.35
N ASP A 52 5.52 2.47 17.37
CA ASP A 52 6.58 3.30 16.76
C ASP A 52 7.29 4.21 17.71
N GLN A 53 6.57 4.76 18.68
CA GLN A 53 7.11 5.70 19.63
C GLN A 53 7.61 5.01 20.88
N VAL A 54 7.41 3.69 21.02
CA VAL A 54 7.79 2.94 22.23
C VAL A 54 9.04 2.12 21.98
N LEU A 55 10.14 2.51 22.63
CA LEU A 55 11.41 1.79 22.59
C LEU A 55 11.38 0.52 23.45
N GLY A 56 10.62 0.54 24.54
CA GLY A 56 10.52 -0.57 25.46
C GLY A 56 9.61 -0.30 26.65
N ILE A 57 9.25 -1.39 27.33
CA ILE A 57 8.49 -1.39 28.58
C ILE A 57 9.26 -2.29 29.55
N GLU A 58 9.92 -1.65 30.50
CA GLU A 58 10.86 -2.27 31.44
C GLU A 58 10.31 -2.22 32.86
N LYS A 59 10.64 -3.24 33.65
CA LYS A 59 10.26 -3.25 35.06
C LYS A 59 11.15 -2.29 35.84
N TYR A 60 10.53 -1.51 36.71
CA TYR A 60 11.20 -0.62 37.63
C TYR A 60 11.08 -1.12 39.06
N GLU A 61 12.23 -1.32 39.70
CA GLU A 61 12.34 -1.62 41.12
C GLU A 61 13.25 -0.55 41.74
N LEU A 62 12.80 0.08 42.83
CA LEU A 62 13.48 1.22 43.48
C LEU A 62 14.93 0.92 43.90
N GLU A 63 15.24 -0.34 44.16
CA GLU A 63 16.58 -0.79 44.57
C GLU A 63 17.57 -0.87 43.39
N ASP A 64 17.10 -0.73 42.14
CA ASP A 64 17.88 -1.01 40.94
C ASP A 64 18.01 0.19 39.99
N VAL A 65 18.28 1.37 40.56
CA VAL A 65 18.54 2.61 39.82
C VAL A 65 19.70 2.44 38.82
N ASN A 66 20.72 1.66 39.18
CA ASN A 66 21.87 1.41 38.31
C ASN A 66 21.48 0.61 37.05
N LYS A 67 20.61 -0.40 37.17
CA LYS A 67 20.07 -1.09 36.00
C LYS A 67 19.21 -0.16 35.16
N MET A 68 18.36 0.66 35.77
CA MET A 68 17.57 1.66 35.02
C MET A 68 18.48 2.58 34.20
N LEU A 69 19.51 3.16 34.83
CA LEU A 69 20.48 4.02 34.14
C LEU A 69 21.22 3.29 33.04
N LYS A 70 21.66 2.05 33.29
CA LYS A 70 22.30 1.21 32.28
C LYS A 70 21.37 0.98 31.09
N THR A 71 20.11 0.63 31.34
CA THR A 71 19.10 0.42 30.29
C THR A 71 18.87 1.69 29.48
N ILE A 72 18.71 2.86 30.12
CA ILE A 72 18.57 4.14 29.42
C ILE A 72 19.77 4.40 28.50
N VAL A 73 20.99 4.20 29.03
CA VAL A 73 22.23 4.40 28.26
C VAL A 73 22.33 3.38 27.12
N ASP A 74 21.95 2.13 27.35
CA ASP A 74 21.97 1.08 26.34
C ASP A 74 20.99 1.41 25.20
N PHE A 75 19.76 1.86 25.49
CA PHE A 75 18.80 2.31 24.48
C PHE A 75 19.27 3.58 23.74
N ALA A 76 19.83 4.55 24.46
CA ALA A 76 20.34 5.77 23.85
C ALA A 76 21.53 5.50 22.93
N LYS A 77 22.39 4.53 23.29
CA LYS A 77 23.56 4.14 22.50
C LYS A 77 23.23 3.19 21.36
N SER A 78 22.24 2.32 21.54
CA SER A 78 21.89 1.33 20.52
C SER A 78 21.43 2.03 19.24
N GLY A 79 20.84 3.24 19.35
CA GLY A 79 20.36 3.99 18.20
C GLY A 79 19.31 3.22 17.41
N VAL A 80 18.67 2.24 18.06
CA VAL A 80 17.77 1.32 17.41
C VAL A 80 16.49 2.03 17.01
N GLU A 81 16.11 1.87 15.75
CA GLU A 81 14.91 2.48 15.21
C GLU A 81 13.91 1.42 14.76
N ASN A 82 12.63 1.78 14.86
CA ASN A 82 11.55 1.02 14.29
C ASN A 82 11.26 1.57 12.89
N PHE A 83 11.15 0.68 11.92
CA PHE A 83 10.78 1.02 10.55
C PHE A 83 9.50 0.31 10.14
N TRP A 84 8.66 0.99 9.39
CA TRP A 84 7.45 0.40 8.83
C TRP A 84 7.05 1.06 7.52
N VAL A 85 6.26 0.31 6.74
CA VAL A 85 5.62 0.78 5.52
C VAL A 85 4.16 0.35 5.50
N ALA A 86 3.29 1.26 5.08
CA ALA A 86 1.85 1.03 4.92
C ALA A 86 1.30 1.80 3.70
N SER A 87 0.10 1.46 3.26
CA SER A 87 -0.66 2.27 2.30
C SER A 87 -1.09 3.60 2.94
N SER A 88 -1.01 4.71 2.21
CA SER A 88 -1.53 6.02 2.68
C SER A 88 -3.05 6.09 2.67
N ASP A 89 -3.68 5.39 1.72
CA ASP A 89 -5.07 5.55 1.37
C ASP A 89 -5.81 4.21 1.27
N SER A 90 -7.14 4.29 1.29
CA SER A 90 -7.99 3.18 0.88
C SER A 90 -7.72 2.85 -0.59
N LEU A 91 -7.19 1.65 -0.83
CA LEU A 91 -6.84 1.19 -2.17
C LEU A 91 -8.10 0.98 -3.02
N SER A 92 -8.03 1.32 -4.31
CA SER A 92 -9.08 0.96 -5.27
C SER A 92 -9.25 -0.57 -5.30
N GLU A 93 -10.49 -1.03 -5.51
CA GLU A 93 -10.80 -2.46 -5.68
C GLU A 93 -10.05 -3.09 -6.87
N ASP A 94 -9.62 -2.27 -7.83
CA ASP A 94 -8.88 -2.70 -9.04
C ASP A 94 -7.42 -3.12 -8.75
N ILE A 95 -6.88 -2.75 -7.59
CA ILE A 95 -5.51 -3.11 -7.18
C ILE A 95 -5.47 -3.80 -5.81
N GLU A 96 -4.34 -4.43 -5.54
CA GLU A 96 -4.00 -5.00 -4.24
C GLU A 96 -2.53 -4.72 -3.98
N LEU A 97 -2.25 -4.06 -2.86
CA LEU A 97 -0.90 -3.87 -2.35
C LEU A 97 -0.67 -4.86 -1.22
N SER A 98 0.51 -5.49 -1.23
CA SER A 98 1.02 -6.24 -0.10
C SER A 98 2.47 -5.89 0.15
N PHE A 99 2.92 -6.02 1.39
CA PHE A 99 4.23 -5.57 1.83
C PHE A 99 5.01 -6.74 2.43
N SER A 100 6.32 -6.75 2.20
CA SER A 100 7.24 -7.63 2.93
C SER A 100 8.47 -6.88 3.39
N ALA A 101 8.99 -7.26 4.55
CA ALA A 101 10.15 -6.63 5.18
C ALA A 101 11.31 -7.62 5.31
N ASP A 102 12.48 -7.25 4.81
CA ASP A 102 13.71 -8.02 4.90
C ASP A 102 14.64 -7.42 5.96
N CYS A 103 14.40 -7.81 7.21
CA CYS A 103 15.14 -7.36 8.39
C CYS A 103 15.36 -8.46 9.45
N GLY A 104 15.12 -9.74 9.13
CA GLY A 104 15.33 -10.87 10.04
C GLY A 104 14.29 -11.02 11.16
N ASN A 105 13.69 -9.91 11.61
CA ASN A 105 12.55 -9.85 12.53
C ASN A 105 11.35 -9.11 11.89
N GLY A 106 11.15 -9.32 10.59
CA GLY A 106 10.04 -8.71 9.86
C GLY A 106 8.70 -9.27 10.35
N GLU A 107 7.81 -8.38 10.75
CA GLU A 107 6.44 -8.70 11.12
C GLU A 107 5.47 -8.08 10.10
N PHE A 108 4.37 -8.79 9.82
CA PHE A 108 3.29 -8.30 8.97
C PHE A 108 1.98 -8.42 9.74
N GLU A 109 1.36 -7.28 10.05
CA GLU A 109 0.10 -7.21 10.77
C GLU A 109 -0.71 -6.02 10.26
N ASN A 110 -2.03 -6.18 10.08
CA ASN A 110 -2.94 -5.11 9.71
C ASN A 110 -2.49 -4.28 8.49
N ASP A 111 -2.01 -4.94 7.43
CA ASP A 111 -1.50 -4.32 6.19
C ASP A 111 -0.27 -3.41 6.37
N VAL A 112 0.45 -3.58 7.48
CA VAL A 112 1.70 -2.88 7.78
C VAL A 112 2.85 -3.90 7.83
N ALA A 113 3.91 -3.65 7.06
CA ALA A 113 5.16 -4.40 7.22
C ALA A 113 6.10 -3.61 8.12
N ARG A 114 6.65 -4.28 9.15
CA ARG A 114 7.44 -3.65 10.21
C ARG A 114 8.76 -4.35 10.45
N CYS A 115 9.77 -3.57 10.80
CA CYS A 115 11.04 -3.98 11.39
C CYS A 115 11.24 -3.23 12.71
N SER A 116 11.32 -3.96 13.81
CA SER A 116 11.56 -3.36 15.12
C SER A 116 13.04 -3.42 15.49
N SER A 117 13.53 -2.51 16.32
CA SER A 117 14.88 -2.56 16.90
C SER A 117 16.00 -2.76 15.86
N VAL A 118 15.99 -1.99 14.78
CA VAL A 118 16.99 -2.08 13.71
C VAL A 118 18.24 -1.30 14.09
N ASP A 119 19.40 -1.95 14.01
CA ASP A 119 20.70 -1.32 14.31
C ASP A 119 21.01 -0.15 13.34
N PRO A 120 21.67 0.93 13.79
CA PRO A 120 21.99 2.11 12.98
C PRO A 120 22.79 1.80 11.70
N ASP A 121 23.69 0.82 11.77
CA ASP A 121 24.56 0.44 10.65
C ASP A 121 23.89 -0.56 9.69
N ARG A 122 22.61 -0.88 9.90
CA ARG A 122 21.90 -1.89 9.14
C ARG A 122 20.98 -1.26 8.10
N THR A 123 21.14 -1.71 6.85
CA THR A 123 20.17 -1.43 5.80
C THR A 123 19.08 -2.50 5.79
N ILE A 124 17.83 -2.08 5.87
CA ILE A 124 16.66 -2.94 5.68
C ILE A 124 16.03 -2.70 4.31
N ARG A 125 15.27 -3.67 3.81
CA ARG A 125 14.56 -3.53 2.55
C ARG A 125 13.10 -3.89 2.72
N PHE A 126 12.23 -2.98 2.31
CA PHE A 126 10.82 -3.27 2.10
C PHE A 126 10.60 -3.61 0.63
N LYS A 127 9.77 -4.63 0.38
CA LYS A 127 9.27 -4.95 -0.96
C LYS A 127 7.78 -4.71 -0.98
N ILE A 128 7.35 -3.91 -1.95
CA ILE A 128 5.95 -3.60 -2.22
C ILE A 128 5.53 -4.46 -3.41
N HIS A 129 4.53 -5.31 -3.20
CA HIS A 129 3.95 -6.16 -4.22
C HIS A 129 2.65 -5.52 -4.69
N ILE A 130 2.64 -5.11 -5.95
CA ILE A 130 1.47 -4.48 -6.60
C ILE A 130 0.83 -5.51 -7.51
N LYS A 131 -0.44 -5.82 -7.29
CA LYS A 131 -1.23 -6.70 -8.13
C LYS A 131 -2.39 -5.93 -8.73
N ILE A 132 -2.42 -5.83 -10.06
CA ILE A 132 -3.54 -5.26 -10.81
C ILE A 132 -4.54 -6.39 -11.05
N LYS A 133 -5.79 -6.22 -10.59
CA LYS A 133 -6.85 -7.22 -10.72
C LYS A 133 -7.62 -7.08 -12.03
N LYS A 134 -7.72 -5.87 -12.57
CA LYS A 134 -8.44 -5.55 -13.80
C LYS A 134 -7.70 -4.48 -14.61
N CYS A 135 -7.87 -4.53 -15.93
CA CYS A 135 -7.48 -3.45 -16.82
C CYS A 135 -8.16 -2.13 -16.41
N MET A 136 -7.34 -1.12 -16.15
CA MET A 136 -7.76 0.22 -15.76
C MET A 136 -7.73 1.12 -17.00
N GLU A 137 -8.80 1.87 -17.21
CA GLU A 137 -8.89 2.85 -18.31
C GLU A 137 -8.06 4.11 -18.04
N ASN A 138 -7.83 4.44 -16.77
CA ASN A 138 -7.14 5.64 -16.34
C ASN A 138 -5.91 5.31 -15.49
N LEU A 139 -4.99 6.27 -15.41
CA LEU A 139 -3.87 6.20 -14.46
C LEU A 139 -4.41 6.14 -13.04
N LEU A 140 -3.97 5.15 -12.27
CA LEU A 140 -4.26 5.07 -10.85
C LEU A 140 -3.10 5.68 -10.07
N GLU A 141 -3.43 6.56 -9.13
CA GLU A 141 -2.48 7.17 -8.21
C GLU A 141 -2.75 6.67 -6.80
N THR A 142 -1.71 6.20 -6.13
CA THR A 142 -1.74 5.81 -4.72
C THR A 142 -0.42 6.20 -4.08
N SER A 143 -0.27 6.09 -2.77
CA SER A 143 1.02 6.28 -2.14
C SER A 143 1.23 5.32 -0.98
N VAL A 144 2.49 5.15 -0.61
CA VAL A 144 2.89 4.38 0.57
C VAL A 144 3.65 5.28 1.51
N VAL A 145 3.39 5.12 2.81
CA VAL A 145 4.00 5.94 3.85
C VAL A 145 5.07 5.13 4.54
N PHE A 146 6.26 5.72 4.69
CA PHE A 146 7.33 5.14 5.51
C PHE A 146 7.46 5.93 6.81
N ASN A 147 7.39 5.22 7.94
CA ASN A 147 7.54 5.77 9.29
C ASN A 147 6.65 7.01 9.60
N GLY A 148 5.56 7.22 8.85
CA GLY A 148 4.71 8.40 9.01
C GLY A 148 5.37 9.73 8.61
N ARG A 149 6.51 9.70 7.90
CA ARG A 149 7.29 10.90 7.56
C ARG A 149 7.24 11.26 6.08
N GLN A 150 7.21 10.26 5.22
CA GLN A 150 7.35 10.46 3.78
C GLN A 150 6.36 9.57 3.03
N ASP A 151 5.56 10.23 2.19
CA ASP A 151 4.68 9.59 1.21
C ASP A 151 5.46 9.36 -0.09
N PHE A 152 5.42 8.13 -0.59
CA PHE A 152 6.01 7.75 -1.86
C PHE A 152 4.88 7.53 -2.87
N PRO A 153 4.66 8.48 -3.80
CA PRO A 153 3.62 8.34 -4.80
C PRO A 153 3.94 7.20 -5.77
N ILE A 154 2.91 6.44 -6.11
CA ILE A 154 2.95 5.31 -7.03
C ILE A 154 1.91 5.58 -8.11
N HIS A 155 2.38 5.68 -9.35
CA HIS A 155 1.54 5.82 -10.54
C HIS A 155 1.47 4.48 -11.27
N ILE A 156 0.27 3.95 -11.42
CA ILE A 156 0.02 2.62 -11.98
C ILE A 156 -0.84 2.76 -13.23
N SER A 157 -0.31 2.32 -14.36
CA SER A 157 -1.03 2.22 -15.63
C SER A 157 -1.02 0.77 -16.10
N SER A 158 -2.18 0.23 -16.49
CA SER A 158 -2.25 -1.09 -17.12
C SER A 158 -2.08 -0.98 -18.63
N GLN A 159 -1.20 -1.81 -19.20
CA GLN A 159 -1.09 -1.98 -20.65
C GLN A 159 -1.99 -3.12 -21.09
N CYS A 160 -3.21 -2.78 -21.49
CA CYS A 160 -4.21 -3.76 -21.91
C CYS A 160 -4.47 -3.76 -23.42
N GLU A 161 -4.11 -2.67 -24.10
CA GLU A 161 -4.24 -2.54 -25.54
C GLU A 161 -3.08 -3.23 -26.25
N CYS A 162 -3.38 -3.92 -27.33
CA CYS A 162 -2.36 -4.46 -28.22
C CYS A 162 -1.89 -3.40 -29.21
N ASP A 163 -0.61 -3.46 -29.58
CA ASP A 163 -0.02 -2.51 -30.53
C ASP A 163 -0.73 -2.45 -31.89
N CYS A 164 -1.43 -3.51 -32.29
CA CYS A 164 -2.18 -3.62 -33.56
C CYS A 164 -3.63 -3.12 -33.46
N GLU A 165 -4.12 -2.81 -32.26
CA GLU A 165 -5.44 -2.21 -32.01
C GLU A 165 -5.39 -0.68 -32.06
N LYS A 166 -4.19 -0.11 -32.14
CA LYS A 166 -4.00 1.33 -32.29
C LYS A 166 -4.68 1.83 -33.56
N HIS A 167 -5.39 2.95 -33.44
CA HIS A 167 -6.20 3.52 -34.51
C HIS A 167 -5.44 3.75 -35.84
N ASP A 168 -4.15 4.08 -35.77
CA ASP A 168 -3.29 4.28 -36.95
C ASP A 168 -2.91 2.99 -37.68
N LYS A 169 -3.17 1.82 -37.07
CA LYS A 169 -2.92 0.50 -37.64
C LYS A 169 -4.19 -0.24 -38.06
N ILE A 170 -5.35 0.37 -37.84
CA ILE A 170 -6.63 -0.14 -38.30
C ILE A 170 -6.78 0.18 -39.79
N ASP A 171 -6.95 -0.86 -40.62
CA ASP A 171 -7.33 -0.68 -42.02
C ASP A 171 -8.87 -0.57 -42.09
N GLU A 172 -9.34 0.68 -41.99
CA GLU A 172 -10.76 1.01 -41.99
C GLU A 172 -11.43 0.67 -43.32
N ASN A 173 -12.65 0.14 -43.27
CA ASN A 173 -13.38 -0.32 -44.46
C ASN A 173 -12.54 -1.27 -45.35
N SER A 174 -11.77 -2.15 -44.72
CA SER A 174 -10.80 -3.01 -45.40
C SER A 174 -11.45 -3.83 -46.52
N ALA A 175 -10.77 -3.90 -47.66
CA ALA A 175 -11.17 -4.80 -48.75
C ALA A 175 -11.17 -6.28 -48.32
N THR A 176 -10.32 -6.64 -47.36
CA THR A 176 -10.27 -7.99 -46.76
C THR A 176 -11.55 -8.32 -45.99
N CYS A 177 -12.20 -7.29 -45.45
CA CYS A 177 -13.44 -7.36 -44.68
C CYS A 177 -14.66 -6.90 -45.50
N ASN A 178 -14.65 -7.16 -46.81
CA ASN A 178 -15.72 -6.82 -47.76
C ASN A 178 -16.14 -5.34 -47.78
N LYS A 179 -15.24 -4.42 -47.35
CA LYS A 179 -15.56 -2.99 -47.13
C LYS A 179 -16.75 -2.75 -46.19
N ALA A 180 -17.08 -3.76 -45.38
CA ALA A 180 -18.19 -3.79 -44.46
C ALA A 180 -17.73 -3.99 -43.00
N GLY A 181 -16.42 -3.84 -42.78
CA GLY A 181 -15.77 -3.88 -41.48
C GLY A 181 -14.34 -3.39 -41.59
N ASP A 182 -13.71 -3.28 -40.43
CA ASP A 182 -12.34 -2.84 -40.26
C ASP A 182 -11.43 -4.04 -40.01
N LEU A 183 -10.22 -4.03 -40.56
CA LEU A 183 -9.22 -5.07 -40.28
C LEU A 183 -8.38 -4.63 -39.09
N VAL A 184 -8.55 -5.32 -37.96
CA VAL A 184 -7.87 -5.04 -36.69
C VAL A 184 -7.08 -6.28 -36.28
N CYS A 185 -5.76 -6.14 -36.07
CA CYS A 185 -4.88 -7.25 -35.68
C CYS A 185 -4.98 -8.52 -36.57
N GLY A 186 -5.37 -8.37 -37.84
CA GLY A 186 -5.54 -9.49 -38.78
C GLY A 186 -6.92 -10.16 -38.74
N GLY A 187 -7.82 -9.74 -37.85
CA GLY A 187 -9.24 -10.14 -37.83
C GLY A 187 -10.16 -9.02 -38.31
N CYS A 188 -11.35 -9.38 -38.81
CA CYS A 188 -12.33 -8.38 -39.23
C CYS A 188 -13.29 -8.03 -38.08
N VAL A 189 -13.46 -6.73 -37.82
CA VAL A 189 -14.49 -6.18 -36.94
C VAL A 189 -15.61 -5.60 -37.80
N CYS A 190 -16.74 -6.29 -37.87
CA CYS A 190 -17.82 -5.92 -38.79
C CYS A 190 -18.63 -4.71 -38.33
N HIS A 191 -19.02 -3.87 -39.28
CA HIS A 191 -19.97 -2.80 -39.03
C HIS A 191 -21.32 -3.37 -38.56
N VAL A 192 -22.12 -2.54 -37.89
CA VAL A 192 -23.35 -2.94 -37.19
C VAL A 192 -24.29 -3.78 -38.05
N THR A 193 -24.35 -3.56 -39.37
CA THR A 193 -25.24 -4.24 -40.32
C THR A 193 -24.72 -5.57 -40.89
N HIS A 194 -23.46 -5.94 -40.63
CA HIS A 194 -22.81 -7.10 -41.24
C HIS A 194 -22.26 -8.09 -40.19
N GLU A 195 -22.08 -9.34 -40.62
CA GLU A 195 -21.56 -10.44 -39.80
C GLU A 195 -20.78 -11.48 -40.63
N GLY A 196 -20.18 -12.44 -39.94
CA GLY A 196 -19.26 -13.45 -40.49
C GLY A 196 -17.80 -13.01 -40.40
N ASP A 197 -16.87 -13.97 -40.50
CA ASP A 197 -15.42 -13.75 -40.32
C ASP A 197 -14.80 -12.66 -41.19
N LYS A 198 -15.41 -12.37 -42.34
CA LYS A 198 -14.97 -11.31 -43.25
C LYS A 198 -16.06 -10.28 -43.52
N CYS A 199 -17.11 -10.23 -42.70
CA CYS A 199 -18.25 -9.31 -42.87
C CYS A 199 -19.00 -9.50 -44.20
N GLN A 200 -19.07 -10.75 -44.67
CA GLN A 200 -19.66 -11.09 -45.97
C GLN A 200 -21.19 -11.19 -45.96
N CYS A 201 -21.83 -11.22 -44.78
CA CYS A 201 -23.27 -11.40 -44.63
C CYS A 201 -23.91 -10.13 -44.05
N GLN A 202 -25.10 -9.76 -44.54
CA GLN A 202 -25.91 -8.68 -43.98
C GLN A 202 -26.93 -9.24 -42.99
N LYS A 203 -27.05 -8.65 -41.80
CA LYS A 203 -27.84 -9.20 -40.67
C LYS A 203 -29.35 -9.29 -40.91
N ASN A 204 -29.88 -8.69 -41.98
CA ASN A 204 -31.32 -8.65 -42.28
C ASN A 204 -31.72 -9.46 -43.51
N ASP A 205 -30.78 -10.21 -44.11
CA ASP A 205 -31.09 -11.09 -45.23
C ASP A 205 -31.42 -12.49 -44.70
N ASP A 206 -32.64 -12.97 -44.98
CA ASP A 206 -33.09 -14.37 -44.81
C ASP A 206 -32.34 -15.33 -45.79
N ILE A 207 -31.04 -15.12 -45.99
CA ILE A 207 -30.21 -15.89 -46.90
C ILE A 207 -29.39 -16.88 -46.09
N SER A 208 -29.94 -18.08 -45.93
CA SER A 208 -29.27 -19.34 -45.62
C SER A 208 -28.12 -19.23 -44.59
N THR A 209 -28.47 -19.43 -43.33
CA THR A 209 -27.61 -19.48 -42.12
C THR A 209 -26.45 -20.50 -42.16
N SER A 210 -26.19 -21.16 -43.30
CA SER A 210 -25.12 -22.15 -43.49
C SER A 210 -23.83 -21.60 -44.11
N LYS A 211 -23.82 -20.36 -44.63
CA LYS A 211 -22.63 -19.71 -45.23
C LYS A 211 -21.98 -18.64 -44.37
N CYS A 212 -22.59 -18.26 -43.26
CA CYS A 212 -22.13 -17.18 -42.39
C CYS A 212 -21.35 -17.67 -41.15
N THR A 213 -21.28 -18.99 -40.92
CA THR A 213 -20.38 -19.61 -39.94
C THR A 213 -19.20 -20.26 -40.66
N SER A 214 -17.99 -19.78 -40.41
CA SER A 214 -16.80 -20.57 -40.69
C SER A 214 -16.72 -21.71 -39.68
N GLU A 215 -16.42 -22.91 -40.18
CA GLU A 215 -15.95 -24.00 -39.34
C GLU A 215 -14.63 -23.54 -38.70
N GLY A 216 -14.56 -23.64 -37.37
CA GLY A 216 -13.45 -23.16 -36.57
C GLY A 216 -12.10 -23.66 -37.08
N VAL A 217 -11.17 -22.73 -37.21
CA VAL A 217 -9.74 -23.06 -37.27
C VAL A 217 -9.34 -23.50 -35.87
N VAL A 218 -9.05 -24.79 -35.74
CA VAL A 218 -8.37 -25.42 -34.58
C VAL A 218 -6.96 -24.84 -34.43
#